data_AF-A0A0U4WER1-F1
#
_entry.id   AF-A0A0U4WER1-F1
#
_cell.length_a   1.000
_cell.length_b   1.000
_cell.length_c   1.000
_cell.angle_alpha   90.00
_cell.angle_beta   90.00
_cell.angle_gamma   90.00
#
_symmetry.space_group_name_H-M   'P 1'
#
loop_
_entity.id
_entity.type
_entity.pdbx_description
1 polymer ?
#
loop_
_entity_poly.entity_id
_entity_poly.type
_entity_poly.pdbx_seq_one_letter_code
_entity_poly.pdbx_strand_id
1 'polypeptide(L)'
;MMEKISTLKIEEEFREYLGSLVPYLVEFPRVTEKQIKKLFPKNKKLKVPDLGTIDFHSLTYLGWIDISTNKLFIVYNLNGEIIGVEGKYTLTNRKDMCSLCKGYGEVALVSAISKARVSNSPDYYKAVGNYMCINSHECNKNITDVTDLERFIQNVLG
;
A
#
# COMPACT_ATOMS: atom_id res chain seq x y z
N MET A 1 22.63 4.84 -20.66
CA MET A 1 21.42 5.33 -19.98
C MET A 1 21.74 6.54 -19.10
N MET A 2 22.70 6.43 -18.16
CA MET A 2 23.15 7.54 -17.29
C MET A 2 23.65 8.79 -18.02
N GLU A 3 24.30 8.70 -19.19
CA GLU A 3 24.80 9.90 -19.91
C GLU A 3 23.70 10.81 -20.45
N LYS A 4 22.51 10.25 -20.75
CA LYS A 4 21.40 11.01 -21.34
C LYS A 4 20.70 11.91 -20.33
N ILE A 5 20.68 11.53 -19.05
CA ILE A 5 20.00 12.32 -18.00
C ILE A 5 20.72 13.64 -17.70
N SER A 6 22.06 13.67 -17.81
CA SER A 6 22.87 14.86 -17.50
C SER A 6 22.74 15.97 -18.54
N THR A 7 22.17 15.68 -19.71
CA THR A 7 22.02 16.64 -20.82
C THR A 7 20.62 17.24 -20.93
N LEU A 8 19.64 16.71 -20.19
CA LEU A 8 18.25 17.17 -20.23
C LEU A 8 18.12 18.54 -19.57
N LYS A 9 17.28 19.41 -20.12
CA LYS A 9 17.12 20.81 -19.71
C LYS A 9 15.68 21.21 -19.49
N ILE A 10 14.74 20.57 -20.17
CA ILE A 10 13.32 20.92 -20.08
C ILE A 10 12.46 19.74 -19.61
N GLU A 11 11.34 20.07 -18.98
CA GLU A 11 10.44 19.10 -18.32
C GLU A 11 10.00 17.95 -19.24
N GLU A 12 9.75 18.24 -20.53
CA GLU A 12 9.35 17.23 -21.51
C GLU A 12 10.44 16.17 -21.73
N GLU A 13 11.70 16.58 -21.82
CA GLU A 13 12.84 15.66 -21.99
C GLU A 13 12.99 14.73 -20.77
N PHE A 14 12.73 15.24 -19.57
CA PHE A 14 12.71 14.42 -18.35
C PHE A 14 11.54 13.44 -18.35
N ARG A 15 10.34 13.86 -18.76
CA ARG A 15 9.17 12.96 -18.90
C ARG A 15 9.45 11.83 -19.88
N GLU A 16 9.97 12.13 -21.06
CA GLU A 16 10.32 11.13 -22.06
C GLU A 16 11.39 10.17 -21.56
N TYR A 17 12.42 10.70 -20.88
CA TYR A 17 13.47 9.88 -20.28
C TYR A 17 12.91 8.93 -19.22
N LEU A 18 12.07 9.42 -18.29
CA LEU A 18 11.40 8.58 -17.29
C LEU A 18 10.48 7.53 -17.94
N GLY A 19 9.74 7.92 -18.99
CA GLY A 19 8.93 6.98 -19.78
C GLY A 19 9.76 5.86 -20.39
N SER A 20 10.99 6.15 -20.83
CA SER A 20 11.91 5.13 -21.36
C SER A 20 12.39 4.11 -20.30
N LEU A 21 12.21 4.41 -19.01
CA LEU A 21 12.56 3.50 -17.90
C LEU A 21 11.43 2.53 -17.55
N VAL A 22 10.19 2.80 -17.95
CA VAL A 22 9.02 1.96 -17.65
C VAL A 22 9.21 0.48 -18.03
N PRO A 23 9.79 0.12 -19.20
CA PRO A 23 10.02 -1.27 -19.56
C PRO A 23 10.98 -2.05 -18.65
N TYR A 24 11.74 -1.35 -17.79
CA TYR A 24 12.66 -1.97 -16.82
C TYR A 24 12.01 -2.19 -15.45
N LEU A 25 10.76 -1.75 -15.26
CA LEU A 25 10.01 -1.98 -14.03
C LEU A 25 9.57 -3.44 -13.92
N VAL A 26 9.69 -4.00 -12.72
CA VAL A 26 9.08 -5.28 -12.39
C VAL A 26 7.64 -5.01 -11.99
N GLU A 27 6.70 -5.56 -12.75
CA GLU A 27 5.26 -5.45 -12.45
C GLU A 27 4.93 -6.08 -11.08
N PHE A 28 4.01 -5.43 -10.36
CA PHE A 28 3.38 -6.07 -9.21
C PHE A 28 2.66 -7.36 -9.66
N PRO A 29 2.78 -8.48 -8.92
CA PRO A 29 2.13 -9.72 -9.32
C PRO A 29 0.61 -9.55 -9.48
N ARG A 30 0.09 -9.98 -10.62
CA ARG A 30 -1.35 -10.00 -10.85
C ARG A 30 -2.02 -10.91 -9.82
N VAL A 31 -3.06 -10.38 -9.18
CA VAL A 31 -3.90 -11.12 -8.24
C VAL A 31 -5.31 -11.24 -8.81
N THR A 32 -5.99 -12.33 -8.48
CA THR A 32 -7.39 -12.55 -8.82
C THR A 32 -8.30 -12.18 -7.65
N GLU A 33 -9.56 -11.84 -7.93
CA GLU A 33 -10.57 -11.63 -6.90
C GLU A 33 -10.67 -12.82 -5.93
N LYS A 34 -10.54 -14.05 -6.45
CA LYS A 34 -10.54 -15.29 -5.65
C LYS A 34 -9.34 -15.35 -4.69
N GLN A 35 -8.14 -14.96 -5.14
CA GLN A 35 -6.96 -14.87 -4.27
C GLN A 35 -7.17 -13.81 -3.20
N ILE A 36 -7.65 -12.61 -3.56
CA ILE A 36 -7.90 -11.53 -2.62
C ILE A 36 -8.91 -11.96 -1.53
N LYS A 37 -10.02 -12.59 -1.91
CA LYS A 37 -11.02 -13.09 -0.93
C LYS A 37 -10.43 -14.11 0.04
N LYS A 38 -9.45 -14.92 -0.39
CA LYS A 38 -8.74 -15.86 0.50
C LYS A 38 -7.84 -15.17 1.51
N LEU A 39 -7.29 -13.99 1.20
CA LEU A 39 -6.47 -13.21 2.12
C LEU A 39 -7.30 -12.62 3.28
N PHE A 40 -8.59 -12.41 3.05
CA PHE A 40 -9.49 -11.72 3.99
C PHE A 40 -10.73 -12.57 4.36
N PRO A 41 -10.56 -13.79 4.89
CA PRO A 41 -11.65 -14.77 5.07
C PRO A 41 -12.75 -14.31 6.05
N LYS A 42 -12.45 -13.33 6.91
CA LYS A 42 -13.41 -12.76 7.86
C LYS A 42 -14.39 -11.76 7.21
N ASN A 43 -14.17 -11.35 5.97
CA ASN A 43 -14.99 -10.35 5.27
C ASN A 43 -15.83 -11.03 4.17
N LYS A 44 -16.93 -11.68 4.56
CA LYS A 44 -17.78 -12.47 3.64
C LYS A 44 -18.33 -11.68 2.44
N LYS A 45 -18.51 -10.36 2.60
CA LYS A 45 -19.01 -9.44 1.56
C LYS A 45 -17.93 -8.44 1.13
N LEU A 46 -16.66 -8.87 1.11
CA LEU A 46 -15.55 -8.01 0.68
C LEU A 46 -15.80 -7.49 -0.74
N LYS A 47 -15.85 -6.17 -0.86
CA LYS A 47 -15.84 -5.47 -2.16
C LYS A 47 -14.39 -5.36 -2.62
N VAL A 48 -14.07 -6.03 -3.71
CA VAL A 48 -12.76 -5.95 -4.37
C VAL A 48 -12.88 -4.89 -5.48
N PRO A 49 -11.88 -4.00 -5.66
CA PRO A 49 -11.91 -3.03 -6.75
C PRO A 49 -11.86 -3.75 -8.11
N ASP A 50 -12.25 -3.04 -9.17
CA ASP A 50 -12.12 -3.56 -10.54
C ASP A 50 -10.63 -3.66 -10.92
N LEU A 51 -10.10 -4.88 -10.84
CA LEU A 51 -8.70 -5.19 -11.10
C LEU A 51 -8.29 -4.91 -12.56
N GLY A 52 -9.25 -4.82 -13.49
CA GLY A 52 -8.98 -4.49 -14.89
C GLY A 52 -8.60 -3.02 -15.10
N THR A 53 -8.92 -2.15 -14.14
CA THR A 53 -8.62 -0.70 -14.20
C THR A 53 -7.32 -0.30 -13.51
N ILE A 54 -6.66 -1.27 -12.86
CA ILE A 54 -5.45 -1.02 -12.07
C ILE A 54 -4.22 -1.18 -12.96
N ASP A 55 -3.33 -0.19 -12.92
CA ASP A 55 -2.00 -0.29 -13.50
C ASP A 55 -1.05 -1.01 -12.53
N PHE A 56 -0.66 -2.24 -12.88
CA PHE A 56 0.24 -3.06 -12.07
C PHE A 56 1.72 -2.74 -12.32
N HIS A 57 2.07 -1.97 -13.35
CA HIS A 57 3.46 -1.58 -13.63
C HIS A 57 3.97 -0.53 -12.65
N SER A 58 3.08 0.31 -12.12
CA SER A 58 3.42 1.43 -11.23
C SER A 58 3.03 1.19 -9.76
N LEU A 59 2.69 -0.05 -9.42
CA LEU A 59 2.13 -0.41 -8.12
C LEU A 59 3.18 -1.03 -7.21
N THR A 60 3.37 -0.47 -6.02
CA THR A 60 4.14 -1.06 -4.92
C THR A 60 3.26 -1.99 -4.08
N TYR A 61 2.02 -1.59 -3.79
CA TYR A 61 1.03 -2.37 -3.07
C TYR A 61 -0.40 -2.07 -3.56
N LEU A 62 -1.28 -3.07 -3.51
CA LEU A 62 -2.68 -2.90 -3.88
C LEU A 62 -3.47 -2.49 -2.63
N GLY A 63 -3.95 -1.24 -2.61
CA GLY A 63 -4.68 -0.67 -1.47
C GLY A 63 -6.04 -0.12 -1.85
N TRP A 64 -7.07 -0.41 -1.05
CA TRP A 64 -8.37 0.23 -1.19
C TRP A 64 -9.12 0.35 0.13
N ILE A 65 -10.00 1.33 0.20
CA ILE A 65 -10.84 1.59 1.38
C ILE A 65 -12.25 1.07 1.09
N ASP A 66 -12.79 0.26 1.99
CA ASP A 66 -14.21 -0.01 2.05
C ASP A 66 -14.88 0.98 3.01
N ILE A 67 -15.52 1.99 2.44
CA ILE A 67 -16.21 3.05 3.18
C ILE A 67 -17.33 2.47 4.06
N SER A 68 -17.98 1.38 3.62
CA SER A 68 -19.10 0.81 4.38
C SER A 68 -18.68 0.17 5.70
N THR A 69 -17.42 -0.28 5.78
CA THR A 69 -16.85 -0.90 6.98
C THR A 69 -15.76 -0.06 7.63
N ASN A 70 -15.43 1.11 7.05
CA ASN A 70 -14.29 1.94 7.43
C ASN A 70 -13.01 1.11 7.58
N LYS A 71 -12.74 0.26 6.59
CA LYS A 71 -11.53 -0.57 6.56
C LYS A 71 -10.64 -0.19 5.39
N LEU A 72 -9.34 -0.13 5.65
CA LEU A 72 -8.32 -0.17 4.62
C LEU A 72 -7.90 -1.63 4.43
N PHE A 73 -7.84 -2.07 3.18
CA PHE A 73 -7.25 -3.34 2.78
C PHE A 73 -5.97 -3.06 2.00
N ILE A 74 -4.91 -3.79 2.34
CA ILE A 74 -3.61 -3.77 1.66
C ILE A 74 -3.28 -5.20 1.24
N VAL A 75 -2.94 -5.38 -0.02
CA VAL A 75 -2.36 -6.60 -0.58
C VAL A 75 -0.94 -6.28 -1.05
N TYR A 76 0.02 -7.08 -0.61
CA TYR A 76 1.44 -6.84 -0.85
C TYR A 76 2.16 -8.15 -1.18
N ASN A 77 3.22 -8.08 -1.98
CA ASN A 77 4.09 -9.20 -2.28
C ASN A 77 5.32 -9.14 -1.37
N LEU A 78 5.31 -9.87 -0.25
CA LEU A 78 6.42 -9.94 0.67
C LEU A 78 7.26 -11.18 0.35
N ASN A 79 8.47 -11.00 -0.19
CA ASN A 79 9.40 -12.09 -0.53
C ASN A 79 8.80 -13.19 -1.44
N GLY A 80 7.93 -12.82 -2.38
CA GLY A 80 7.27 -13.76 -3.30
C GLY A 80 5.93 -14.32 -2.79
N GLU A 81 5.55 -14.02 -1.54
CA GLU A 81 4.28 -14.40 -0.96
C GLU A 81 3.29 -13.23 -0.97
N ILE A 82 2.09 -13.46 -1.53
CA ILE A 82 1.01 -12.48 -1.49
C ILE A 82 0.34 -12.51 -0.12
N ILE A 83 0.47 -11.42 0.62
CA ILE A 83 -0.12 -11.25 1.96
C ILE A 83 -1.23 -10.20 1.94
N GLY A 84 -2.11 -10.28 2.94
CA GLY A 84 -3.18 -9.32 3.18
C GLY A 84 -3.09 -8.70 4.57
N VAL A 85 -3.20 -7.37 4.62
CA VAL A 85 -3.34 -6.58 5.85
C VAL A 85 -4.65 -5.81 5.80
N GLU A 86 -5.41 -5.84 6.88
CA GLU A 86 -6.60 -5.01 7.06
C GLU A 86 -6.47 -4.17 8.33
N GLY A 87 -6.99 -2.94 8.29
CA GLY A 87 -6.98 -2.04 9.43
C GLY A 87 -8.22 -1.15 9.44
N LYS A 88 -8.64 -0.75 10.64
CA LYS A 88 -9.65 0.30 10.81
C LYS A 88 -9.09 1.60 10.24
N TYR A 89 -9.84 2.21 9.35
CA TYR A 89 -9.55 3.49 8.71
C TYR A 89 -10.39 4.58 9.39
N THR A 90 -9.76 5.68 9.82
CA THR A 90 -10.46 6.81 10.44
C THR A 90 -9.95 8.11 9.84
N LEU A 91 -10.84 8.84 9.17
CA LEU A 91 -10.55 10.16 8.61
C LEU A 91 -10.14 11.12 9.73
N THR A 92 -9.08 11.88 9.48
CA THR A 92 -8.52 12.82 10.46
C THR A 92 -8.77 14.28 10.08
N ASN A 93 -9.23 14.54 8.85
CA ASN A 93 -9.45 15.88 8.28
C ASN A 93 -8.25 16.83 8.48
N ARG A 94 -7.02 16.28 8.45
CA ARG A 94 -5.77 17.06 8.55
C ARG A 94 -4.76 16.60 7.52
N LYS A 95 -3.78 17.46 7.27
CA LYS A 95 -2.57 17.12 6.52
C LYS A 95 -1.45 16.76 7.47
N ASP A 96 -0.70 15.73 7.13
CA ASP A 96 0.43 15.24 7.91
C ASP A 96 1.36 14.42 7.00
N MET A 97 2.48 13.96 7.56
CA MET A 97 3.38 13.03 6.89
C MET A 97 2.81 11.60 6.93
N CYS A 98 2.70 10.97 5.77
CA CYS A 98 2.34 9.56 5.66
C CYS A 98 3.47 8.69 6.21
N SER A 99 3.12 7.73 7.07
CA SER A 99 4.08 6.83 7.69
C SER A 99 4.70 5.85 6.69
N LEU A 100 4.02 5.55 5.57
CA LEU A 100 4.47 4.62 4.54
C LEU A 100 5.38 5.28 3.51
N CYS A 101 4.86 6.29 2.78
CA CYS A 101 5.59 6.93 1.68
C CYS A 101 6.40 8.16 2.11
N LYS A 102 6.29 8.60 3.37
CA LYS A 102 6.89 9.84 3.92
C LYS A 102 6.48 11.14 3.20
N GLY A 103 5.55 11.08 2.25
CA GLY A 103 4.96 12.25 1.62
C GLY A 103 4.05 13.02 2.58
N TYR A 104 4.02 14.34 2.44
CA TYR A 104 3.11 15.23 3.15
C TYR A 104 1.80 15.39 2.38
N GLY A 105 0.66 15.16 3.02
CA GLY A 105 -0.64 15.24 2.36
C GLY A 105 -1.79 14.92 3.30
N GLU A 106 -2.97 14.70 2.73
CA GLU A 106 -4.13 14.28 3.52
C GLU A 106 -3.96 12.84 4.01
N VAL A 107 -4.14 12.65 5.32
CA VAL A 107 -3.95 11.36 5.97
C VAL A 107 -5.19 10.90 6.72
N ALA A 108 -5.27 9.59 6.91
CA ALA A 108 -6.16 8.94 7.85
C ALA A 108 -5.34 8.19 8.90
N LEU A 109 -5.92 8.02 10.08
CA LEU A 109 -5.39 7.11 11.07
C LEU A 109 -5.82 5.69 10.68
N VAL A 110 -4.84 4.83 10.45
CA VAL A 110 -5.03 3.40 10.19
C VAL A 110 -4.58 2.63 11.42
N SER A 111 -5.46 1.77 11.94
CA SER A 111 -5.18 0.91 13.09
C SER A 111 -5.44 -0.55 12.74
N ALA A 112 -4.38 -1.34 12.63
CA ALA A 112 -4.44 -2.76 12.31
C ALA A 112 -4.17 -3.61 13.55
N ILE A 113 -4.97 -4.66 13.76
CA ILE A 113 -4.76 -5.59 14.87
C ILE A 113 -3.62 -6.53 14.49
N SER A 114 -2.55 -6.52 15.28
CA SER A 114 -1.40 -7.40 15.11
C SER A 114 -1.80 -8.86 15.36
N LYS A 115 -1.29 -9.76 14.52
CA LYS A 115 -1.44 -11.21 14.66
C LYS A 115 -0.43 -11.80 15.66
N ALA A 116 0.57 -11.02 16.08
CA ALA A 116 1.53 -11.41 17.10
C ALA A 116 0.84 -11.66 18.44
N ARG A 117 1.09 -12.81 19.06
CA ARG A 117 0.64 -13.09 20.43
C ARG A 117 1.62 -12.50 21.42
N VAL A 118 1.23 -11.41 22.07
CA VAL A 118 2.06 -10.75 23.09
C VAL A 118 1.81 -11.35 24.49
N SER A 119 0.69 -12.04 24.69
CA SER A 119 0.37 -12.72 25.95
C SER A 119 -0.43 -14.01 25.72
N ASN A 120 -0.44 -14.88 26.73
CA ASN A 120 -1.28 -16.08 26.75
C ASN A 120 -2.78 -15.78 27.04
N SER A 121 -3.16 -14.51 27.22
CA SER A 121 -4.56 -14.12 27.42
C SER A 121 -5.29 -14.01 26.06
N PRO A 122 -6.43 -14.69 25.87
CA PRO A 122 -7.20 -14.64 24.62
C PRO A 122 -7.67 -13.24 24.21
N ASP A 123 -7.87 -12.35 25.19
CA ASP A 123 -8.46 -11.02 24.98
C ASP A 123 -7.41 -9.92 24.73
N TYR A 124 -6.13 -10.21 24.94
CA TYR A 124 -5.07 -9.22 24.71
C TYR A 124 -4.71 -9.14 23.23
N TYR A 125 -4.94 -7.97 22.62
CA TYR A 125 -4.50 -7.68 21.25
C TYR A 125 -3.62 -6.43 21.22
N LYS A 126 -2.60 -6.46 20.35
CA LYS A 126 -1.78 -5.29 20.04
C LYS A 126 -2.31 -4.64 18.76
N ALA A 127 -2.51 -3.33 18.76
CA ALA A 127 -2.84 -2.58 17.55
C ALA A 127 -1.61 -1.80 17.05
N VAL A 128 -1.40 -1.78 15.74
CA VAL A 128 -0.39 -0.99 15.06
C VAL A 128 -1.10 0.19 14.40
N GLY A 129 -0.84 1.39 14.92
CA GLY A 129 -1.47 2.63 14.46
C GLY A 129 -0.49 3.51 13.68
N ASN A 130 -0.87 3.96 12.49
CA ASN A 130 -0.08 4.85 11.63
C ASN A 130 -0.96 5.87 10.92
N TYR A 131 -0.43 7.07 10.66
CA TYR A 131 -1.05 8.01 9.74
C TYR A 131 -0.65 7.62 8.31
N MET A 132 -1.63 7.39 7.44
CA MET A 132 -1.41 6.93 6.06
C MET A 132 -2.18 7.79 5.08
N CYS A 133 -1.66 7.94 3.86
CA CYS A 133 -2.36 8.63 2.77
C CYS A 133 -3.79 8.11 2.62
N ILE A 134 -4.75 9.01 2.44
CA ILE A 134 -6.15 8.63 2.14
C ILE A 134 -6.29 7.97 0.75
N ASN A 135 -5.40 8.34 -0.18
CA ASN A 135 -5.39 7.83 -1.54
C ASN A 135 -4.20 6.87 -1.70
N SER A 136 -4.48 5.58 -1.84
CA SER A 136 -3.44 4.56 -2.03
C SER A 136 -2.72 4.70 -3.37
N HIS A 137 -3.35 5.24 -4.41
CA HIS A 137 -2.68 5.51 -5.70
C HIS A 137 -1.59 6.56 -5.54
N GLU A 138 -1.90 7.68 -4.89
CA GLU A 138 -0.92 8.73 -4.58
C GLU A 138 0.14 8.25 -3.59
N CYS A 139 -0.22 7.36 -2.66
CA CYS A 139 0.77 6.74 -1.78
C CYS A 139 1.79 5.91 -2.57
N ASN A 140 1.34 5.06 -3.49
CA ASN A 140 2.20 4.25 -4.35
C ASN A 140 3.17 5.11 -5.17
N LYS A 141 2.69 6.19 -5.80
CA LYS A 141 3.54 7.13 -6.56
C LYS A 141 4.66 7.76 -5.73
N ASN A 142 4.42 7.94 -4.43
CA ASN A 142 5.35 8.61 -3.53
C ASN A 142 6.30 7.63 -2.82
N ILE A 143 6.09 6.32 -2.92
CA ILE A 143 7.00 5.34 -2.31
C ILE A 143 8.26 5.23 -3.16
N THR A 144 9.40 5.59 -2.57
CA THR A 144 10.74 5.40 -3.16
C THR A 144 11.56 4.35 -2.41
N ASP A 145 11.13 3.98 -1.20
CA ASP A 145 11.72 2.95 -0.34
C ASP A 145 10.60 2.18 0.37
N VAL A 146 10.61 0.84 0.26
CA VAL A 146 9.59 -0.03 0.85
C VAL A 146 9.79 -0.28 2.34
N THR A 147 10.92 0.14 2.93
CA THR A 147 11.31 -0.14 4.31
C THR A 147 10.22 0.17 5.33
N ASP A 148 9.56 1.32 5.23
CA ASP A 148 8.50 1.70 6.17
C ASP A 148 7.19 0.96 5.94
N LEU A 149 6.88 0.65 4.68
CA LEU A 149 5.74 -0.20 4.31
C LEU A 149 5.92 -1.61 4.86
N GLU A 150 7.07 -2.24 4.61
CA GLU A 150 7.38 -3.58 5.08
C GLU A 150 7.45 -3.63 6.61
N ARG A 151 8.03 -2.61 7.27
CA ARG A 151 8.02 -2.50 8.73
C ARG A 151 6.60 -2.44 9.29
N PHE A 152 5.71 -1.67 8.67
CA PHE A 152 4.31 -1.65 9.07
C PHE A 152 3.67 -3.04 8.90
N ILE A 153 3.85 -3.68 7.75
CA ILE A 153 3.32 -5.02 7.46
C ILE A 153 3.83 -6.04 8.48
N GLN A 154 5.14 -6.07 8.74
CA GLN A 154 5.76 -6.97 9.71
C GLN A 154 5.21 -6.75 11.12
N ASN A 155 5.09 -5.49 11.57
CA ASN A 155 4.50 -5.19 12.88
C ASN A 155 3.05 -5.71 13.02
N VAL A 156 2.30 -5.74 11.91
CA VAL A 156 0.92 -6.28 11.88
C VAL A 156 0.90 -7.80 11.80
N LEU A 157 1.79 -8.42 11.02
CA LEU A 157 1.81 -9.88 10.87
C LEU A 157 2.42 -10.58 12.09
N GLY A 158 3.33 -9.91 12.81
CA GLY A 158 4.04 -10.46 13.96
C GLY A 158 5.36 -11.11 13.57
#